data_AF-A0A9E3R4E0-F1
#
_entry.id   AF-A0A9E3R4E0-F1
#
_cell.length_a   1.000
_cell.length_b   1.000
_cell.length_c   1.000
_cell.angle_alpha   90.00
_cell.angle_beta   90.00
_cell.angle_gamma   90.00
#
_symmetry.space_group_name_H-M   'P 1'
#
loop_
_entity.id
_entity.type
_entity.pdbx_description
1 polymer ?
#
loop_
_entity_poly.entity_id
_entity_poly.type
_entity_poly.pdbx_seq_one_letter_code
_entity_poly.pdbx_strand_id
1 'polypeptide(L)'
;MRPVLFLHPRVDLAQGGFTVHWSTVVGLLALYAIYEWRAAVHRAEGLAPTAIQRACTVTGLAAMFLTLNGPVHDVSDYYLFTGHMVQHLVLTFVTPPLLLLGTPGWMLRPALRQRHVATAARWVTRPRHAFAVFNLTLATWHLPPLYNSAMYHHEVHIAQHLMFLVTAVIAWWPLTG
;
A
#
# COMPACT_ATOMS: atom_id res chain seq x y z
N MET A 1 -24.93 -21.16 21.73
CA MET A 1 -24.33 -20.50 20.55
C MET A 1 -24.36 -19.01 20.81
N ARG A 2 -23.21 -18.35 20.99
CA ARG A 2 -23.14 -16.91 21.27
C ARG A 2 -23.46 -16.14 19.98
N PRO A 3 -24.33 -15.12 20.01
CA PRO A 3 -24.59 -14.30 18.84
C PRO A 3 -23.32 -13.53 18.48
N VAL A 4 -23.03 -13.46 17.19
CA VAL A 4 -22.00 -12.58 16.63
C VAL A 4 -22.33 -11.16 17.08
N LEU A 5 -21.43 -10.55 17.86
CA LEU A 5 -21.57 -9.20 18.37
C LEU A 5 -21.43 -8.21 17.21
N PHE A 6 -22.53 -7.93 16.51
CA PHE A 6 -22.62 -6.78 15.61
C PHE A 6 -22.60 -5.51 16.46
N LEU A 7 -21.58 -4.66 16.27
CA LEU A 7 -21.37 -3.45 17.08
C LEU A 7 -22.42 -2.36 16.86
N HIS A 8 -23.21 -2.40 15.76
CA HIS A 8 -24.32 -1.46 15.55
C HIS A 8 -25.55 -2.09 14.89
N PRO A 9 -26.77 -1.69 15.30
CA PRO A 9 -28.01 -2.15 14.69
C PRO A 9 -28.27 -1.35 13.40
N ARG A 10 -28.22 -2.06 12.26
CA ARG A 10 -28.73 -1.69 10.93
C ARG A 10 -28.16 -0.41 10.31
N VAL A 11 -27.21 -0.60 9.39
CA VAL A 11 -26.97 0.32 8.27
C VAL A 11 -27.25 -0.43 6.97
N ASP A 12 -28.08 0.19 6.14
CA ASP A 12 -28.49 -0.29 4.82
C ASP A 12 -27.29 -0.29 3.87
N LEU A 13 -26.75 -1.47 3.54
CA LEU A 13 -25.88 -1.65 2.37
C LEU A 13 -26.59 -1.28 1.04
N ALA A 14 -27.88 -0.94 1.10
CA ALA A 14 -28.74 -0.51 0.01
C ALA A 14 -28.54 0.96 -0.40
N GLN A 15 -27.89 1.81 0.41
CA GLN A 15 -27.53 3.16 -0.01
C GLN A 15 -26.19 3.12 -0.75
N GLY A 16 -26.26 3.01 -2.08
CA GLY A 16 -25.12 2.81 -3.00
C GLY A 16 -24.11 3.96 -3.12
N GLY A 17 -23.75 4.62 -2.01
CA GLY A 17 -22.67 5.59 -1.92
C GLY A 17 -21.52 5.00 -1.13
N PHE A 18 -20.49 4.52 -1.81
CA PHE A 18 -19.25 4.13 -1.14
C PHE A 18 -18.44 5.36 -0.71
N THR A 19 -17.75 5.28 0.43
CA THR A 19 -16.84 6.37 0.80
C THR A 19 -15.61 6.36 -0.11
N VAL A 20 -15.27 7.54 -0.62
CA VAL A 20 -14.08 7.78 -1.44
C VAL A 20 -13.26 8.87 -0.77
N HIS A 21 -12.06 8.51 -0.36
CA HIS A 21 -11.09 9.42 0.24
C HIS A 21 -10.31 10.11 -0.87
N TRP A 22 -10.59 11.40 -1.10
CA TRP A 22 -9.91 12.18 -2.12
C TRP A 22 -8.38 12.23 -1.95
N SER A 23 -7.87 12.15 -0.72
CA SER A 23 -6.44 12.05 -0.44
C SER A 23 -5.81 10.83 -1.11
N THR A 24 -6.49 9.68 -1.08
CA THR A 24 -6.01 8.44 -1.70
C THR A 24 -6.09 8.54 -3.23
N VAL A 25 -7.16 9.12 -3.77
CA VAL A 25 -7.32 9.34 -5.21
C VAL A 25 -6.21 10.25 -5.73
N VAL A 26 -5.98 11.38 -5.08
CA VAL A 26 -4.90 12.31 -5.45
C VAL A 26 -3.53 11.63 -5.36
N GLY A 27 -3.27 10.87 -4.30
CA GLY A 27 -2.02 10.11 -4.16
C GLY A 27 -1.81 9.08 -5.27
N LEU A 28 -2.83 8.30 -5.61
CA LEU A 28 -2.81 7.31 -6.67
C LEU A 28 -2.61 7.94 -8.05
N LEU A 29 -3.35 9.01 -8.35
CA LEU A 29 -3.21 9.76 -9.59
C LEU A 29 -1.83 10.39 -9.71
N ALA A 30 -1.28 10.93 -8.62
CA ALA A 30 0.07 11.48 -8.59
C ALA A 30 1.12 10.39 -8.89
N LEU A 31 1.00 9.21 -8.26
CA LEU A 31 1.90 8.08 -8.53
C LEU A 31 1.82 7.63 -9.99
N TYR A 32 0.62 7.49 -10.54
CA TYR A 32 0.41 7.12 -11.94
C TYR A 32 0.95 8.18 -12.91
N ALA A 33 0.70 9.47 -12.62
CA ALA A 33 1.20 10.58 -13.42
C ALA A 33 2.73 10.64 -13.43
N ILE A 34 3.38 10.42 -12.28
CA ILE A 34 4.84 10.33 -12.19
C ILE A 34 5.37 9.16 -13.04
N TYR A 35 4.72 8.00 -12.96
CA TYR A 35 5.08 6.82 -13.74
C TYR A 35 5.01 7.08 -15.25
N GLU A 36 3.89 7.61 -15.74
CA GLU A 36 3.71 7.92 -17.17
C GLU A 36 4.61 9.07 -17.63
N TRP A 37 4.80 10.10 -16.81
CA TRP A 37 5.73 11.20 -17.12
C TRP A 37 7.16 10.67 -17.29
N ARG A 38 7.63 9.82 -16.36
CA ARG A 38 8.97 9.21 -16.45
C ARG A 38 9.09 8.33 -17.70
N ALA A 39 8.06 7.55 -18.02
CA ALA A 39 8.00 6.73 -19.23
C ALA A 39 8.01 7.57 -20.52
N ALA A 40 7.33 8.72 -20.52
CA ALA A 40 7.28 9.61 -21.68
C ALA A 40 8.63 10.30 -21.92
N VAL A 41 9.27 10.82 -20.86
CA VAL A 41 10.57 11.52 -20.96
C VAL A 41 11.67 10.61 -21.50
N HIS A 42 11.70 9.34 -21.11
CA HIS A 42 12.75 8.39 -21.52
C HIS A 42 12.33 7.52 -22.72
N ARG A 43 11.18 7.80 -23.35
CA ARG A 43 10.71 7.06 -24.53
C ARG A 43 11.66 7.22 -25.71
N ALA A 44 12.20 8.42 -25.91
CA ALA A 44 13.17 8.70 -26.98
C ALA A 44 14.52 7.97 -26.77
N GLU A 45 14.85 7.60 -25.54
CA GLU A 45 16.04 6.81 -25.18
C GLU A 45 15.81 5.29 -25.33
N GLY A 46 14.63 4.87 -25.83
CA GLY A 46 14.27 3.45 -25.93
C GLY A 46 13.92 2.78 -24.60
N LEU A 47 13.81 3.55 -23.51
CA LEU A 47 13.54 3.06 -22.15
C LEU A 47 12.04 3.08 -21.82
N ALA A 48 11.19 2.53 -22.69
CA ALA A 48 9.76 2.42 -22.40
C ALA A 48 9.46 1.20 -21.51
N PRO A 49 8.58 1.33 -20.48
CA PRO A 49 8.10 0.16 -19.75
C PRO A 49 7.34 -0.80 -20.67
N THR A 50 7.50 -2.09 -20.45
CA THR A 50 6.78 -3.13 -21.19
C THR A 50 5.28 -3.09 -20.89
N ALA A 51 4.47 -3.72 -21.75
CA ALA A 51 3.03 -3.86 -21.52
C ALA A 51 2.72 -4.57 -20.19
N ILE A 52 3.52 -5.59 -19.84
CA ILE A 52 3.40 -6.32 -18.57
C ILE A 52 3.73 -5.39 -17.39
N GLN A 53 4.79 -4.59 -17.48
CA GLN A 53 5.17 -3.63 -16.43
C GLN A 53 4.07 -2.59 -16.18
N ARG A 54 3.48 -2.06 -17.26
CA ARG A 54 2.32 -1.17 -17.18
C ARG A 54 1.12 -1.86 -16.55
N ALA A 55 0.79 -3.09 -16.98
CA ALA A 55 -0.32 -3.85 -16.43
C ALA A 55 -0.14 -4.12 -14.93
N CYS A 56 1.06 -4.52 -14.49
CA CYS A 56 1.38 -4.72 -13.07
C CYS A 56 1.21 -3.43 -12.26
N THR A 57 1.72 -2.30 -12.77
CA THR A 57 1.57 -1.00 -12.09
C THR A 57 0.11 -0.60 -11.96
N VAL A 58 -0.66 -0.65 -13.05
CA VAL A 58 -2.09 -0.30 -13.05
C VAL A 58 -2.88 -1.24 -12.13
N THR A 59 -2.60 -2.54 -12.16
CA THR A 59 -3.27 -3.52 -11.29
C THR A 59 -2.94 -3.27 -9.82
N GLY A 60 -1.69 -2.95 -9.49
CA GLY A 60 -1.28 -2.60 -8.13
C GLY A 60 -1.98 -1.34 -7.63
N LEU A 61 -2.05 -0.28 -8.45
CA LEU A 61 -2.76 0.96 -8.11
C LEU A 61 -4.28 0.73 -7.96
N ALA A 62 -4.87 -0.10 -8.83
CA ALA A 62 -6.29 -0.46 -8.74
C ALA A 62 -6.60 -1.27 -7.48
N ALA A 63 -5.74 -2.23 -7.13
CA ALA A 63 -5.88 -3.01 -5.89
C ALA A 63 -5.82 -2.09 -4.65
N MET A 64 -4.88 -1.14 -4.64
CA MET A 64 -4.77 -0.14 -3.58
C MET A 64 -6.00 0.77 -3.52
N PHE A 65 -6.51 1.23 -4.66
CA PHE A 65 -7.73 2.05 -4.73
C PHE A 65 -8.94 1.33 -4.14
N LEU A 66 -9.20 0.10 -4.59
CA LEU A 66 -10.33 -0.73 -4.16
C LEU A 66 -10.25 -1.15 -2.69
N THR A 67 -9.06 -1.14 -2.11
CA THR A 67 -8.83 -1.51 -0.72
C THR A 67 -8.96 -0.31 0.22
N LEU A 68 -8.51 0.88 -0.22
CA LEU A 68 -8.55 2.11 0.56
C LEU A 68 -9.83 2.93 0.36
N ASN A 69 -10.68 2.55 -0.59
CA ASN A 69 -11.96 3.18 -0.88
C ASN A 69 -12.98 2.08 -1.11
N GLY A 70 -14.27 2.42 -1.09
CA GLY A 70 -15.27 1.43 -1.48
C GLY A 70 -15.79 0.56 -0.32
N PRO A 71 -16.50 -0.53 -0.65
CA PRO A 71 -17.12 -1.40 0.34
C PRO A 71 -16.11 -2.14 1.21
N VAL A 72 -14.91 -2.43 0.70
CA VAL A 72 -13.86 -3.11 1.47
C VAL A 72 -13.37 -2.20 2.59
N HIS A 73 -13.15 -0.92 2.28
CA HIS A 73 -12.79 0.09 3.27
C HIS A 73 -13.92 0.32 4.28
N ASP A 74 -15.15 0.47 3.82
CA ASP A 74 -16.29 0.69 4.71
C ASP A 74 -16.51 -0.51 5.65
N VAL A 75 -16.42 -1.74 5.13
CA VAL A 75 -16.52 -2.98 5.92
C VAL A 75 -15.34 -3.12 6.90
N SER A 76 -14.14 -2.71 6.48
CA SER A 76 -12.91 -2.74 7.28
C SER A 76 -12.97 -1.76 8.47
N ASP A 77 -13.28 -0.50 8.20
CA ASP A 77 -13.19 0.58 9.20
C ASP A 77 -14.35 0.55 10.21
N TYR A 78 -15.54 0.08 9.79
CA TYR A 78 -16.75 0.24 10.61
C TYR A 78 -17.40 -1.07 11.09
N TYR A 79 -17.04 -2.24 10.54
CA TYR A 79 -17.84 -3.45 10.79
C TYR A 79 -17.04 -4.70 11.19
N LEU A 80 -15.97 -5.04 10.46
CA LEU A 80 -15.32 -6.34 10.59
C LEU A 80 -13.80 -6.21 10.73
N PHE A 81 -13.30 -6.72 11.85
CA PHE A 81 -11.87 -6.97 12.06
C PHE A 81 -11.25 -7.78 10.90
N THR A 82 -11.99 -8.75 10.36
CA THR A 82 -11.54 -9.54 9.19
C THR A 82 -11.40 -8.68 7.95
N GLY A 83 -12.31 -7.72 7.72
CA GLY A 83 -12.20 -6.76 6.61
C GLY A 83 -10.95 -5.90 6.75
N HIS A 84 -10.70 -5.42 7.97
CA HIS A 84 -9.48 -4.67 8.31
C HIS A 84 -8.20 -5.46 8.07
N MET A 85 -8.15 -6.73 8.44
CA MET A 85 -7.00 -7.58 8.17
C MET A 85 -6.84 -7.89 6.68
N VAL A 86 -7.93 -8.11 5.94
CA VAL A 86 -7.87 -8.29 4.48
C VAL A 86 -7.31 -7.03 3.81
N GLN A 87 -7.72 -5.84 4.25
CA GLN A 87 -7.18 -4.57 3.77
C GLN A 87 -5.67 -4.48 3.99
N HIS A 88 -5.17 -4.80 5.19
CA HIS A 88 -3.73 -4.87 5.43
C HIS A 88 -3.04 -5.88 4.53
N LEU A 89 -3.58 -7.09 4.38
CA LEU A 89 -2.98 -8.14 3.55
C LEU A 89 -2.87 -7.73 2.07
N VAL A 90 -3.88 -7.07 1.51
CA VAL A 90 -3.83 -6.58 0.12
C VAL A 90 -2.79 -5.46 -0.02
N LEU A 91 -2.71 -4.55 0.96
CA LEU A 91 -1.71 -3.47 0.95
C LEU A 91 -0.28 -3.97 1.16
N THR A 92 -0.07 -5.11 1.82
CA THR A 92 1.30 -5.63 2.09
C THR A 92 1.74 -6.76 1.15
N PHE A 93 0.83 -7.61 0.67
CA PHE A 93 1.18 -8.80 -0.11
C PHE A 93 0.78 -8.73 -1.59
N VAL A 94 -0.13 -7.84 -1.98
CA VAL A 94 -0.58 -7.72 -3.38
C VAL A 94 -0.03 -6.44 -4.02
N THR A 95 -0.27 -5.30 -3.38
CA THR A 95 0.10 -3.99 -3.93
C THR A 95 1.62 -3.83 -4.13
N PRO A 96 2.49 -4.10 -3.13
CA PRO A 96 3.91 -3.86 -3.24
C PRO A 96 4.63 -4.68 -4.33
N PRO A 97 4.43 -6.02 -4.44
CA PRO A 97 5.10 -6.78 -5.49
C PRO A 97 4.62 -6.38 -6.89
N LEU A 98 3.33 -6.05 -7.07
CA LEU A 98 2.82 -5.54 -8.35
C LEU A 98 3.47 -4.21 -8.75
N LEU A 99 3.62 -3.28 -7.80
CA LEU A 99 4.28 -2.00 -8.06
C LEU A 99 5.78 -2.19 -8.35
N LEU A 100 6.46 -3.08 -7.65
CA LEU A 100 7.89 -3.38 -7.88
C LEU A 100 8.12 -4.05 -9.24
N LEU A 101 7.36 -5.10 -9.58
CA LEU A 101 7.42 -5.76 -10.88
C LEU A 101 7.01 -4.81 -12.02
N GLY A 102 6.10 -3.89 -11.73
CA GLY A 102 5.63 -2.88 -12.66
C GLY A 102 6.62 -1.75 -12.92
N THR A 103 7.57 -1.50 -12.00
CA THR A 103 8.47 -0.35 -12.07
C THR A 103 9.87 -0.77 -12.55
N PRO A 104 10.28 -0.38 -13.76
CA PRO A 104 11.64 -0.66 -14.25
C PRO A 104 12.71 -0.04 -13.34
N GLY A 105 13.83 -0.75 -13.15
CA GLY A 105 14.92 -0.27 -12.27
C GLY A 105 15.46 1.12 -12.65
N TRP A 106 15.45 1.50 -13.93
CA TRP A 106 15.87 2.84 -14.38
C TRP A 106 14.95 3.96 -13.85
N MET A 107 13.68 3.67 -13.58
CA MET A 107 12.75 4.62 -12.96
C MET A 107 13.10 4.88 -11.49
N LEU A 108 13.69 3.92 -10.81
CA LEU A 108 14.05 4.00 -9.40
C LEU A 108 15.46 4.59 -9.18
N ARG A 109 16.33 4.51 -10.20
CA ARG A 109 17.73 4.98 -10.13
C ARG A 109 17.88 6.41 -9.59
N PRO A 110 17.14 7.44 -10.04
CA PRO A 110 17.33 8.80 -9.53
C PRO A 110 17.03 8.96 -8.04
N ALA A 111 16.01 8.27 -7.52
CA ALA A 111 15.71 8.28 -6.09
C ALA A 111 16.86 7.68 -5.28
N LEU A 112 17.58 6.71 -5.86
CA LEU A 112 18.74 6.04 -5.26
C LEU A 112 20.09 6.73 -5.55
N ARG A 113 20.12 7.90 -6.22
CA ARG A 113 21.37 8.64 -6.48
C ARG A 113 21.88 9.39 -5.24
N GLN A 114 20.99 9.80 -4.35
CA GLN A 114 21.37 10.53 -3.14
C GLN A 114 22.12 9.61 -2.18
N ARG A 115 23.36 9.96 -1.78
CA ARG A 115 24.25 9.08 -1.00
C ARG A 115 23.59 8.52 0.28
N HIS A 116 22.88 9.36 1.01
CA HIS A 116 22.18 8.96 2.25
C HIS A 116 21.04 7.97 1.96
N VAL A 117 20.19 8.27 0.97
CA VAL A 117 19.08 7.40 0.55
C VAL A 117 19.61 6.07 0.03
N ALA A 118 20.65 6.09 -0.79
CA ALA A 118 21.28 4.89 -1.32
C ALA A 118 21.86 3.99 -0.22
N THR A 119 22.44 4.58 0.81
CA THR A 119 23.03 3.84 1.93
C THR A 119 21.95 3.24 2.82
N ALA A 120 20.91 4.02 3.13
CA ALA A 120 19.75 3.54 3.88
C ALA A 120 19.03 2.42 3.12
N ALA A 121 18.71 2.64 1.84
CA ALA A 121 18.10 1.62 0.97
C ALA A 121 18.94 0.34 0.97
N ARG A 122 20.25 0.39 0.68
CA ARG A 122 21.12 -0.80 0.69
C ARG A 122 21.16 -1.54 2.03
N TRP A 123 21.01 -0.84 3.15
CA TRP A 123 21.02 -1.48 4.47
C TRP A 123 19.67 -2.14 4.75
N VAL A 124 18.58 -1.41 4.52
CA VAL A 124 17.19 -1.82 4.79
C VAL A 124 16.73 -2.91 3.82
N THR A 125 17.18 -2.91 2.57
CA THR A 125 16.83 -3.92 1.56
C THR A 125 17.70 -5.19 1.62
N ARG A 126 18.53 -5.38 2.66
CA ARG A 126 19.12 -6.70 2.91
C ARG A 126 18.03 -7.64 3.44
N PRO A 127 17.91 -8.89 2.95
CA PRO A 127 16.80 -9.79 3.29
C PRO A 127 16.48 -9.86 4.78
N ARG A 128 17.50 -9.99 5.64
CA ARG A 128 17.33 -10.03 7.10
C ARG A 128 16.76 -8.74 7.70
N HIS A 129 17.20 -7.58 7.24
CA HIS A 129 16.74 -6.30 7.78
C HIS A 129 15.37 -5.95 7.21
N ALA A 130 15.13 -6.24 5.93
CA ALA A 130 13.85 -6.04 5.28
C ALA A 130 12.76 -6.85 5.98
N PHE A 131 13.05 -8.14 6.25
CA PHE A 131 12.18 -9.00 7.04
C PHE A 131 11.96 -8.46 8.45
N ALA A 132 13.02 -8.06 9.16
CA ALA A 132 12.90 -7.54 10.52
C ALA A 132 12.07 -6.25 10.58
N VAL A 133 12.34 -5.27 9.72
CA VAL A 133 11.63 -3.98 9.69
C VAL A 133 10.15 -4.16 9.42
N PHE A 134 9.78 -5.02 8.46
CA PHE A 134 8.38 -5.31 8.15
C PHE A 134 7.66 -6.01 9.31
N ASN A 135 8.25 -7.08 9.84
CA ASN A 135 7.61 -7.84 10.93
C ASN A 135 7.53 -7.04 12.23
N LEU A 136 8.56 -6.25 12.56
CA LEU A 136 8.52 -5.36 13.73
C LEU A 136 7.46 -4.29 13.58
N THR A 137 7.30 -3.72 12.39
CA THR A 137 6.25 -2.73 12.11
C THR A 137 4.87 -3.36 12.27
N LEU A 138 4.64 -4.54 11.68
CA LEU A 138 3.39 -5.29 11.88
C LEU A 138 3.14 -5.58 13.36
N ALA A 139 4.10 -6.20 14.06
CA ALA A 139 3.94 -6.57 15.47
C ALA A 139 3.63 -5.36 16.35
N THR A 140 4.32 -4.24 16.13
CA THR A 140 4.15 -3.01 16.90
C THR A 140 2.74 -2.44 16.74
N TRP A 141 2.23 -2.36 15.52
CA TRP A 141 0.88 -1.84 15.25
C TRP A 141 -0.25 -2.76 15.74
N HIS A 142 0.03 -4.03 15.99
CA HIS A 142 -0.92 -4.97 16.57
C HIS A 142 -0.86 -5.03 18.10
N LEU A 143 0.00 -4.24 18.75
CA LEU A 143 -0.04 -4.06 20.20
C LEU A 143 -1.30 -3.27 20.59
N PRO A 144 -2.02 -3.67 21.66
CA PRO A 144 -3.30 -3.06 22.01
C PRO A 144 -3.33 -1.52 22.06
N PRO A 145 -2.33 -0.82 22.61
CA PRO A 145 -2.36 0.64 22.65
C PRO A 145 -2.34 1.29 21.26
N LEU A 146 -1.48 0.82 20.36
CA LEU A 146 -1.34 1.37 19.01
C LEU A 146 -2.49 0.94 18.11
N TYR A 147 -2.90 -0.32 18.22
CA TYR A 147 -4.05 -0.85 17.51
C TYR A 147 -5.31 -0.05 17.84
N ASN A 148 -5.60 0.15 19.13
CA ASN A 148 -6.77 0.93 19.55
C ASN A 148 -6.65 2.38 19.07
N SER A 149 -5.45 2.98 19.13
CA SER A 149 -5.24 4.33 18.63
C SER A 149 -5.54 4.47 17.14
N ALA A 150 -5.17 3.47 16.32
CA ALA A 150 -5.50 3.46 14.90
C ALA A 150 -7.00 3.32 14.65
N MET A 151 -7.72 2.55 15.48
CA MET A 151 -9.18 2.41 15.38
C MET A 151 -9.94 3.66 15.81
N TYR A 152 -9.41 4.46 16.73
CA TYR A 152 -10.07 5.69 17.21
C TYR A 152 -9.73 6.94 16.38
N HIS A 153 -8.55 6.98 15.75
CA HIS A 153 -8.05 8.17 15.06
C HIS A 153 -7.72 7.86 13.59
N HIS A 154 -8.49 8.44 12.68
CA HIS A 154 -8.32 8.23 11.24
C HIS A 154 -6.91 8.59 10.73
N GLU A 155 -6.31 9.67 11.23
CA GLU A 155 -4.94 10.06 10.85
C GLU A 155 -3.89 9.04 11.28
N VAL A 156 -4.08 8.41 12.45
CA VAL A 156 -3.20 7.35 12.94
C VAL A 156 -3.37 6.09 12.08
N HIS A 157 -4.60 5.81 11.65
CA HIS A 157 -4.88 4.71 10.72
C HIS A 157 -4.20 4.91 9.36
N ILE A 158 -4.23 6.12 8.81
CA ILE A 158 -3.50 6.47 7.58
C ILE A 158 -2.00 6.27 7.76
N ALA A 159 -1.44 6.74 8.88
CA ALA A 159 -0.03 6.56 9.19
C ALA A 159 0.36 5.07 9.27
N GLN A 160 -0.48 4.25 9.91
CA GLN A 160 -0.31 2.79 9.96
C GLN A 160 -0.27 2.18 8.56
N HIS A 161 -1.23 2.51 7.68
CA HIS A 161 -1.26 2.03 6.31
C HIS A 161 -0.01 2.44 5.51
N LEU A 162 0.43 3.69 5.65
CA LEU A 162 1.66 4.16 4.99
C LEU A 162 2.90 3.41 5.47
N MET A 163 3.01 3.16 6.78
CA MET A 163 4.11 2.36 7.34
C MET A 163 4.09 0.92 6.83
N PHE A 164 2.92 0.29 6.75
CA PHE A 164 2.77 -1.04 6.18
C PHE A 164 3.15 -1.08 4.70
N LEU A 165 2.69 -0.12 3.90
CA LEU A 165 3.01 -0.04 2.47
C LEU A 165 4.53 0.14 2.26
N VAL A 166 5.16 1.09 2.96
CA VAL A 166 6.59 1.37 2.84
C VAL A 166 7.44 0.17 3.27
N THR A 167 7.14 -0.41 4.43
CA THR A 167 7.90 -1.56 4.94
C THR A 167 7.65 -2.83 4.13
N ALA A 168 6.47 -2.99 3.52
CA ALA A 168 6.22 -4.07 2.59
C ALA A 168 7.00 -3.90 1.28
N VAL A 169 7.05 -2.70 0.69
CA VAL A 169 7.91 -2.42 -0.47
C VAL A 169 9.37 -2.77 -0.17
N ILE A 170 9.85 -2.41 1.03
CA ILE A 170 11.18 -2.81 1.53
C ILE A 170 11.33 -4.33 1.60
N ALA A 171 10.33 -5.04 2.14
CA ALA A 171 10.35 -6.50 2.30
C ALA A 171 10.36 -7.26 0.97
N TRP A 172 9.65 -6.75 -0.03
CA TRP A 172 9.56 -7.35 -1.36
C TRP A 172 10.72 -6.98 -2.29
N TRP A 173 11.44 -5.90 -1.99
CA TRP A 173 12.59 -5.45 -2.78
C TRP A 173 13.64 -6.54 -3.05
N PRO A 174 14.13 -7.32 -2.05
CA PRO A 174 15.18 -8.31 -2.27
C PRO A 174 14.70 -9.54 -3.06
N LEU A 175 13.39 -9.71 -3.22
CA LEU A 175 12.76 -10.84 -3.93
C LEU A 175 12.46 -10.50 -5.40
N THR A 176 12.30 -9.23 -5.72
CA THR A 176 11.80 -8.76 -7.03
C THR A 176 12.77 -7.82 -7.76
N GLY A 177 13.76 -7.26 -7.07
CA GLY A 177 14.72 -6.27 -7.60
C GLY A 177 16.16 -6.74 -7.67
#